data_AF-A0A974D5R3-F1
#
_entry.id   AF-A0A974D5R3-F1
#
_cell.length_a   1.000
_cell.length_b   1.000
_cell.length_c   1.000
_cell.angle_alpha   90.00
_cell.angle_beta   90.00
_cell.angle_gamma   90.00
#
_symmetry.space_group_name_H-M   'P 1'
#
loop_
_entity.id
_entity.type
_entity.pdbx_description
1 polymer ?
#
loop_
_entity_poly.entity_id
_entity_poly.type
_entity_poly.pdbx_seq_one_letter_code
_entity_poly.pdbx_strand_id
1 'polypeptide(L)'
;MLSYCLHLALLSPSCPTVSILPYCLHLYVLSSSCPTASILPYCLHLSILSSCCPTVSILPYCLHLVLLSPSFHIVFMLSYCLHLALLSPSCPTVSILPYCLHLYVLSSSCATASILHYLS
;
A
#
# COMPACT_ATOMS: atom_id res chain seq x y z
N MET A 1 -10.58 -21.31 -6.22
CA MET A 1 -11.09 -21.37 -4.84
C MET A 1 -10.79 -20.05 -4.18
N LEU A 2 -11.78 -19.13 -4.09
CA LEU A 2 -11.63 -17.90 -3.30
C LEU A 2 -11.69 -18.32 -1.82
N SER A 3 -10.55 -18.37 -1.15
CA SER A 3 -10.50 -18.55 0.30
C SER A 3 -10.91 -17.23 0.96
N TYR A 4 -12.13 -17.17 1.50
CA TYR A 4 -12.53 -16.07 2.37
C TYR A 4 -11.92 -16.29 3.75
N CYS A 5 -11.14 -15.34 4.23
CA CYS A 5 -10.52 -15.41 5.55
C CYS A 5 -10.84 -14.16 6.35
N LEU A 6 -11.01 -14.28 7.67
CA LEU A 6 -11.27 -13.11 8.51
C LEU A 6 -10.00 -12.24 8.63
N HIS A 7 -8.86 -12.88 8.88
CA HIS A 7 -7.55 -12.23 8.95
C HIS A 7 -6.55 -12.98 8.07
N LEU A 8 -5.74 -12.23 7.31
CA LEU A 8 -4.58 -12.76 6.60
C LEU A 8 -3.35 -11.94 6.94
N ALA A 9 -2.33 -12.60 7.50
CA ALA A 9 -1.03 -12.01 7.76
C ALA A 9 0.02 -12.72 6.91
N LEU A 10 0.71 -11.96 6.06
CA LEU A 10 1.82 -12.44 5.24
C LEU A 10 3.11 -11.86 5.79
N LEU A 11 3.94 -12.72 6.37
CA LEU A 11 5.28 -12.39 6.81
C LEU A 11 6.29 -12.99 5.84
N SER A 12 7.14 -12.14 5.25
CA SER A 12 8.16 -12.57 4.31
C SER A 12 9.49 -11.87 4.59
N PRO A 13 10.51 -12.58 5.10
CA PRO A 13 11.80 -11.97 5.43
C PRO A 13 12.49 -11.41 4.18
N SER A 14 12.39 -12.10 3.06
CA SER A 14 12.91 -11.64 1.77
C SER A 14 12.07 -12.25 0.66
N CYS A 15 11.31 -11.42 -0.06
CA CYS A 15 10.51 -11.87 -1.19
C CYS A 15 10.76 -10.97 -2.38
N PRO A 16 11.31 -11.48 -3.50
CA PRO A 16 11.64 -10.64 -4.66
C PRO A 16 10.39 -9.99 -5.27
N THR A 17 9.29 -10.72 -5.28
CA THR A 17 8.01 -10.32 -5.87
C THR A 17 6.88 -10.82 -4.97
N VAL A 18 6.12 -9.91 -4.38
CA VAL A 18 4.90 -10.28 -3.64
C VAL A 18 3.70 -9.92 -4.50
N SER A 19 2.98 -10.93 -5.01
CA SER A 19 1.70 -10.79 -5.68
C SER A 19 0.60 -11.47 -4.87
N ILE A 20 -0.41 -10.70 -4.43
CA ILE A 20 -1.46 -11.22 -3.55
C ILE A 20 -2.82 -10.72 -4.03
N LEU A 21 -3.77 -11.66 -4.17
CA LEU A 21 -5.18 -11.40 -4.51
C LEU A 21 -6.15 -12.04 -3.48
N PRO A 22 -6.12 -11.62 -2.21
CA PRO A 22 -6.94 -12.22 -1.17
C PRO A 22 -8.26 -11.47 -0.96
N TYR A 23 -9.25 -12.21 -0.47
CA TYR A 23 -10.53 -11.69 -0.02
C TYR A 23 -10.61 -11.91 1.49
N CYS A 24 -10.33 -10.86 2.26
CA CYS A 24 -10.26 -10.96 3.72
C CYS A 24 -10.84 -9.73 4.39
N LEU A 25 -11.23 -9.81 5.67
CA LEU A 25 -11.67 -8.61 6.39
C LEU A 25 -10.46 -7.72 6.72
N HIS A 26 -9.39 -8.32 7.22
CA HIS A 26 -8.14 -7.63 7.53
C HIS A 26 -6.95 -8.29 6.84
N LEU A 27 -6.12 -7.47 6.21
CA LEU A 27 -4.87 -7.90 5.61
C LEU A 27 -3.68 -7.16 6.17
N TYR A 28 -2.67 -7.93 6.54
CA TYR A 28 -1.37 -7.43 6.96
C TYR A 28 -0.25 -8.02 6.12
N VAL A 29 0.54 -7.17 5.46
CA VAL A 29 1.79 -7.57 4.79
C VAL A 29 2.96 -7.02 5.58
N LEU A 30 3.83 -7.92 6.05
CA LEU A 30 5.10 -7.57 6.65
C LEU A 30 6.24 -8.11 5.80
N SER A 31 7.12 -7.24 5.32
CA SER A 31 8.31 -7.66 4.59
C SER A 31 9.57 -6.89 4.97
N SER A 32 10.64 -7.60 5.31
CA SER A 32 11.92 -6.94 5.61
C SER A 32 12.59 -6.41 4.34
N SER A 33 12.50 -7.13 3.23
CA SER A 33 12.96 -6.65 1.93
C SER A 33 12.09 -7.20 0.81
N CYS A 34 11.49 -6.27 0.05
CA CYS A 34 10.70 -6.60 -1.12
C CYS A 34 11.02 -5.61 -2.23
N PRO A 35 11.78 -5.99 -3.28
CA PRO A 35 12.10 -5.06 -4.35
C PRO A 35 10.84 -4.60 -5.11
N THR A 36 9.88 -5.52 -5.29
CA THR A 36 8.64 -5.24 -6.03
C THR A 36 7.43 -5.83 -5.30
N ALA A 37 6.47 -4.98 -4.96
CA ALA A 37 5.20 -5.41 -4.36
C ALA A 37 4.02 -5.02 -5.26
N SER A 38 3.20 -6.01 -5.62
CA SER A 38 1.94 -5.84 -6.37
C SER A 38 0.77 -6.44 -5.60
N ILE A 39 -0.08 -5.58 -5.03
CA ILE A 39 -1.11 -6.03 -4.08
C ILE A 39 -2.49 -5.57 -4.55
N LEU A 40 -3.38 -6.53 -4.83
CA LEU A 40 -4.78 -6.30 -5.24
C LEU A 40 -5.77 -6.95 -4.25
N PRO A 41 -5.89 -6.46 -3.01
CA PRO A 41 -6.77 -7.06 -2.02
C PRO A 41 -8.15 -6.43 -2.02
N TYR A 42 -9.14 -7.27 -1.73
CA TYR A 42 -10.47 -6.86 -1.33
C TYR A 42 -10.59 -7.08 0.18
N CYS A 43 -10.49 -5.99 0.95
CA CYS A 43 -10.51 -6.08 2.41
C CYS A 43 -11.01 -4.82 3.09
N LEU A 44 -11.48 -4.89 4.33
CA LEU A 44 -11.88 -3.69 5.07
C LEU A 44 -10.64 -2.86 5.45
N HIS A 45 -9.61 -3.52 5.96
CA HIS A 45 -8.36 -2.87 6.36
C HIS A 45 -7.16 -3.52 5.69
N LEU A 46 -6.34 -2.71 5.03
CA LEU A 46 -5.06 -3.10 4.48
C LEU A 46 -3.95 -2.34 5.21
N SER A 47 -3.00 -3.08 5.76
CA SER A 47 -1.80 -2.52 6.38
C SER A 47 -0.57 -3.19 5.79
N ILE A 48 0.34 -2.38 5.26
CA ILE A 48 1.58 -2.83 4.62
C ILE A 48 2.74 -2.17 5.34
N LEU A 49 3.57 -3.01 5.96
CA LEU A 49 4.81 -2.61 6.60
C LEU A 49 5.99 -3.22 5.84
N SER A 50 6.87 -2.36 5.34
CA SER A 50 8.14 -2.81 4.78
C SER A 50 9.31 -2.06 5.39
N SER A 51 10.46 -2.73 5.58
CA SER A 51 11.69 -2.04 5.96
C SER A 51 12.42 -1.45 4.75
N CYS A 52 12.21 -1.99 3.56
CA CYS A 52 12.75 -1.44 2.31
C CYS A 52 11.95 -1.99 1.14
N CYS A 53 11.28 -1.10 0.41
CA CYS A 53 10.55 -1.44 -0.80
C CYS A 53 10.77 -0.36 -1.86
N PRO A 54 11.67 -0.56 -2.84
CA PRO A 54 11.94 0.45 -3.85
C PRO A 54 10.74 0.67 -4.77
N THR A 55 9.97 -0.36 -5.11
CA THR A 55 8.79 -0.20 -5.98
C THR A 55 7.54 -0.84 -5.38
N VAL A 56 6.53 0.00 -5.18
CA VAL A 56 5.23 -0.41 -4.63
C VAL A 56 4.15 -0.05 -5.63
N SER A 57 3.37 -1.05 -6.02
CA SER A 57 2.17 -0.92 -6.83
C SER A 57 0.99 -1.55 -6.11
N ILE A 58 -0.02 -0.76 -5.75
CA ILE A 58 -1.16 -1.27 -4.97
C ILE A 58 -2.45 -0.75 -5.59
N LEU A 59 -3.38 -1.69 -5.80
CA LEU A 59 -4.70 -1.45 -6.33
C LEU A 59 -5.75 -2.06 -5.38
N PRO A 60 -5.91 -1.51 -4.16
CA PRO A 60 -6.80 -2.09 -3.17
C PRO A 60 -8.21 -1.52 -3.28
N TYR A 61 -9.17 -2.40 -2.96
CA TYR A 61 -10.53 -2.00 -2.64
C TYR A 61 -10.73 -2.19 -1.14
N CYS A 62 -10.72 -1.09 -0.39
CA CYS A 62 -10.73 -1.15 1.06
C CYS A 62 -11.48 -0.01 1.76
N LEU A 63 -11.61 -0.04 3.08
CA LEU A 63 -12.11 1.11 3.83
C LEU A 63 -10.92 1.95 4.33
N HIS A 64 -9.88 1.28 4.82
CA HIS A 64 -8.70 1.90 5.38
C HIS A 64 -7.44 1.29 4.76
N LEU A 65 -6.56 2.14 4.23
CA LEU A 65 -5.25 1.77 3.72
C LEU A 65 -4.14 2.46 4.51
N VAL A 66 -3.21 1.68 5.05
CA VAL A 66 -2.00 2.18 5.70
C VAL A 66 -0.76 1.59 5.03
N LEU A 67 0.11 2.47 4.55
CA LEU A 67 1.40 2.13 3.97
C LEU A 67 2.52 2.76 4.81
N LEU A 68 3.42 1.93 5.35
CA LEU A 68 4.54 2.37 6.17
C LEU A 68 5.86 1.73 5.72
N SER A 69 6.84 2.56 5.40
CA SER A 69 8.24 2.14 5.20
C SER A 69 9.19 3.28 5.49
N PRO A 70 10.37 3.04 6.11
CA PRO A 70 11.39 4.06 6.26
C PRO A 70 11.90 4.57 4.90
N SER A 71 11.82 3.75 3.85
CA SER A 71 12.20 4.16 2.49
C SER A 71 11.34 3.49 1.42
N PHE A 72 10.74 4.32 0.58
CA PHE A 72 10.24 3.93 -0.73
C PHE A 72 11.03 4.68 -1.81
N HIS A 73 11.18 4.11 -3.01
CA HIS A 73 11.73 4.88 -4.14
C HIS A 73 10.61 5.37 -5.06
N ILE A 74 9.70 4.46 -5.38
CA ILE A 74 8.56 4.68 -6.27
C ILE A 74 7.32 4.08 -5.63
N VAL A 75 6.32 4.92 -5.41
CA VAL A 75 5.00 4.50 -4.95
C VAL A 75 3.96 4.86 -6.01
N PHE A 76 3.29 3.84 -6.53
CA PHE A 76 2.13 3.97 -7.40
C PHE A 76 0.90 3.36 -6.73
N MET A 77 -0.10 4.20 -6.48
CA MET A 77 -1.31 3.82 -5.77
C MET A 77 -2.53 4.22 -6.58
N LEU A 78 -3.40 3.25 -6.86
CA LEU A 78 -4.74 3.49 -7.36
C LEU A 78 -5.70 2.85 -6.37
N SER A 79 -6.24 3.62 -5.43
CA SER A 79 -6.98 3.04 -4.30
C SER A 79 -8.41 3.51 -4.26
N TYR A 80 -9.34 2.58 -4.09
CA TYR A 80 -10.71 2.86 -3.67
C TYR A 80 -10.80 2.59 -2.17
N CYS A 81 -10.54 3.61 -1.35
CA CYS A 81 -10.69 3.48 0.09
C CYS A 81 -11.26 4.73 0.75
N LEU A 82 -11.83 4.64 1.96
CA LEU A 82 -12.36 5.84 2.63
C LEU A 82 -11.20 6.70 3.19
N HIS A 83 -10.21 6.03 3.79
CA HIS A 83 -9.02 6.64 4.35
C HIS A 83 -7.75 6.03 3.76
N LEU A 84 -6.82 6.89 3.35
CA LEU A 84 -5.48 6.53 2.91
C LEU A 84 -4.44 7.22 3.78
N ALA A 85 -3.51 6.45 4.35
CA ALA A 85 -2.34 6.95 5.06
C ALA A 85 -1.06 6.37 4.45
N LEU A 86 -0.18 7.25 3.96
CA LEU A 86 1.16 6.91 3.50
C LEU A 86 2.19 7.61 4.39
N LEU A 87 3.00 6.84 5.09
CA LEU A 87 4.10 7.34 5.90
C LEU A 87 5.42 6.81 5.36
N SER A 88 6.26 7.70 4.84
CA SER A 88 7.62 7.36 4.49
C SER A 88 8.54 8.57 4.52
N PRO A 89 9.57 8.60 5.39
CA PRO A 89 10.43 9.76 5.50
C PRO A 89 11.22 10.02 4.21
N SER A 90 11.51 8.99 3.42
CA SER A 90 12.19 9.10 2.13
C SER A 90 11.39 8.44 1.02
N CYS A 91 10.84 9.26 0.11
CA CYS A 91 10.15 8.78 -1.08
C CYS A 91 10.27 9.79 -2.23
N PRO A 92 11.23 9.62 -3.16
CA PRO A 92 11.50 10.61 -4.19
C PRO A 92 10.36 10.73 -5.22
N THR A 93 9.65 9.63 -5.51
CA THR A 93 8.52 9.64 -6.45
C THR A 93 7.27 9.03 -5.81
N VAL A 94 6.20 9.82 -5.73
CA VAL A 94 4.90 9.40 -5.21
C VAL A 94 3.84 9.75 -6.23
N SER A 95 3.08 8.75 -6.65
CA SER A 95 1.95 8.89 -7.55
C SER A 95 0.74 8.20 -6.93
N ILE A 96 -0.27 9.00 -6.59
CA ILE A 96 -1.49 8.52 -5.93
C ILE A 96 -2.69 9.02 -6.73
N LEU A 97 -3.54 8.08 -7.12
CA LEU A 97 -4.85 8.31 -7.71
C LEU A 97 -5.91 7.71 -6.75
N PRO A 98 -6.23 8.43 -5.67
CA PRO A 98 -7.13 7.93 -4.64
C PRO A 98 -8.57 8.31 -4.97
N TYR A 99 -9.44 7.32 -4.93
CA TYR A 99 -10.85 7.52 -4.69
C TYR A 99 -11.10 7.40 -3.18
N CYS A 100 -10.73 8.46 -2.45
CA CYS A 100 -10.81 8.49 -0.99
C CYS A 100 -11.38 9.79 -0.45
N LEU A 101 -12.06 9.71 0.69
CA LEU A 101 -12.58 10.87 1.41
C LEU A 101 -11.43 11.59 2.14
N HIS A 102 -10.53 10.83 2.76
CA HIS A 102 -9.38 11.36 3.47
C HIS A 102 -8.06 10.77 2.96
N LEU A 103 -7.09 11.64 2.72
CA LEU A 103 -5.73 11.29 2.33
C LEU A 103 -4.73 11.96 3.26
N TYR A 104 -3.82 11.17 3.81
CA TYR A 104 -2.70 11.61 4.62
C TYR A 104 -1.39 11.09 4.02
N VAL A 105 -0.50 11.98 3.64
CA VAL A 105 0.82 11.66 3.11
C VAL A 105 1.86 12.40 3.92
N LEU A 106 2.73 11.66 4.61
CA LEU A 106 3.84 12.21 5.38
C LEU A 106 5.16 11.72 4.77
N SER A 107 5.88 12.66 4.15
CA SER A 107 7.23 12.46 3.64
C SER A 107 8.11 13.65 3.96
N SER A 108 9.33 13.37 4.43
CA SER A 108 10.31 14.42 4.77
C SER A 108 11.18 14.80 3.57
N SER A 109 11.27 13.93 2.57
CA SER A 109 12.06 14.15 1.34
C SER A 109 11.35 13.55 0.13
N CYS A 110 10.44 14.33 -0.46
CA CYS A 110 9.78 14.01 -1.72
C CYS A 110 10.21 14.98 -2.82
N ALA A 111 10.76 14.46 -3.92
CA ALA A 111 11.17 15.27 -5.06
C ALA A 111 10.01 15.49 -6.04
N THR A 112 9.16 14.47 -6.22
CA THR A 112 8.01 14.50 -7.13
C THR A 112 6.81 13.83 -6.48
N ALA A 113 5.77 14.61 -6.23
CA ALA A 113 4.49 14.12 -5.73
C ALA A 113 3.38 14.50 -6.71
N SER A 114 2.70 13.50 -7.26
CA SER A 114 1.49 13.68 -8.07
C SER A 114 0.30 13.02 -7.36
N ILE A 115 -0.65 13.86 -6.95
CA ILE A 115 -1.90 13.40 -6.32
C ILE A 115 -3.04 13.92 -7.19
N LEU A 116 -3.70 13.02 -7.91
CA LEU A 116 -4.86 13.35 -8.72
C LEU A 116 -6.10 12.84 -7.98
N HIS A 117 -6.82 13.74 -7.31
CA HIS A 117 -8.04 13.40 -6.59
C HIS A 117 -9.22 13.38 -7.56
N TYR A 118 -9.87 12.23 -7.71
CA TYR A 118 -11.12 12.14 -8.48
C TYR A 118 -12.27 12.39 -7.50
N LEU A 119 -12.87 13.58 -7.59
CA LEU A 119 -14.05 13.95 -6.81
C LEU A 119 -15.25 13.13 -7.32
N SER A 120 -15.92 12.41 -6.42
CA SER A 120 -17.24 11.84 -6.61
C SER A 120 -18.28 12.56 -5.80
#